data_AF-A0A1L9GPB0-F1
#
_entry.id   AF-A0A1L9GPB0-F1
#
_cell.length_a   1.000
_cell.length_b   1.000
_cell.length_c   1.000
_cell.angle_alpha   90.00
_cell.angle_beta   90.00
_cell.angle_gamma   90.00
#
_symmetry.space_group_name_H-M   'P 1'
#
loop_
_entity.id
_entity.type
_entity.pdbx_description
1 polymer ?
#
loop_
_entity_poly.entity_id
_entity_poly.type
_entity_poly.pdbx_seq_one_letter_code
_entity_poly.pdbx_strand_id
1 'polypeptide(L)'
;MIPNPKPYLITAGGRIRCRRCKAQLSRTKLQCAKPALKGKTVCGHHGGLSTGPRTKEGKDRIRAAHWRHGEETLEAKSKRSEKSVMFRYLTDLGNHCNMFYKKLKTRGRPPSGYKQLDLSDPEQLALAILKTIT
;
A
#
# COMPACT_ATOMS: atom_id res chain seq x y z
N MET A 1 26.71 6.16 -1.56
CA MET A 1 25.87 4.94 -1.46
C MET A 1 25.35 4.82 -0.02
N ILE A 2 24.04 4.68 0.18
CA ILE A 2 23.49 4.45 1.53
C ILE A 2 23.74 2.97 1.86
N PRO A 3 24.48 2.63 2.93
CA PRO A 3 24.74 1.23 3.26
C PRO A 3 23.43 0.50 3.56
N ASN A 4 23.35 -0.77 3.13
CA ASN A 4 22.19 -1.61 3.39
C ASN A 4 21.86 -1.63 4.90
N PRO A 5 20.60 -1.39 5.28
CA PRO A 5 20.23 -1.28 6.69
C PRO A 5 20.45 -2.61 7.40
N LYS A 6 21.19 -2.58 8.50
CA LYS A 6 21.41 -3.74 9.36
C LYS A 6 20.14 -3.97 10.20
N PRO A 7 19.45 -5.11 10.07
CA PRO A 7 18.16 -5.33 10.75
C PRO A 7 18.31 -5.55 12.25
N TYR A 8 19.48 -6.00 12.71
CA TYR A 8 19.78 -6.31 14.10
C TYR A 8 21.04 -5.59 14.57
N LEU A 9 21.14 -5.38 15.88
CA LEU A 9 22.37 -4.96 16.55
C LEU A 9 22.53 -5.74 17.85
N ILE A 10 23.77 -5.88 18.31
CA ILE A 10 24.10 -6.58 19.54
C ILE A 10 24.44 -5.52 20.61
N THR A 11 23.78 -5.60 21.76
CA THR A 11 24.01 -4.72 22.93
C THR A 11 24.54 -5.52 24.13
N ALA A 12 24.76 -4.84 25.25
CA ALA A 12 25.17 -5.45 26.53
C ALA A 12 26.45 -6.30 26.43
N GLY A 13 27.43 -5.80 25.67
CA GLY A 13 28.73 -6.45 25.49
C GLY A 13 28.63 -7.80 24.78
N GLY A 14 27.74 -7.95 23.80
CA GLY A 14 27.62 -9.19 23.02
C GLY A 14 26.44 -10.08 23.40
N ARG A 15 25.77 -9.82 24.53
CA ARG A 15 24.83 -10.75 25.15
C ARG A 15 23.40 -10.66 24.63
N ILE A 16 23.00 -9.49 24.09
CA ILE A 16 21.61 -9.24 23.72
C ILE A 16 21.52 -8.88 22.24
N ARG A 17 20.86 -9.73 21.45
CA ARG A 17 20.51 -9.43 20.06
C ARG A 17 19.14 -8.74 20.02
N CYS A 18 19.11 -7.52 19.52
CA CYS A 18 17.89 -6.72 19.41
C CYS A 18 17.70 -6.20 17.98
N ARG A 19 16.46 -5.85 17.63
CA ARG A 19 16.16 -5.21 16.34
C ARG A 19 16.77 -3.80 16.35
N ARG A 20 17.39 -3.40 15.23
CA ARG A 20 17.90 -2.03 15.06
C ARG A 20 16.80 -1.12 14.55
N CYS A 21 16.83 0.14 14.96
CA CYS A 21 15.94 1.16 14.42
C CYS A 21 16.11 1.27 12.89
N LYS A 22 15.00 1.21 12.14
CA LYS A 22 15.02 1.34 10.67
C LYS A 22 15.14 2.78 10.17
N ALA A 23 14.91 3.76 11.03
CA ALA A 23 14.93 5.18 10.64
C ALA A 23 16.35 5.67 10.36
N GLN A 24 16.45 6.72 9.55
CA GLN A 24 17.71 7.40 9.27
C GLN A 24 17.90 8.62 10.18
N LEU A 25 19.14 8.86 10.60
CA LEU A 25 19.52 10.09 11.29
C LEU A 25 19.39 11.28 10.33
N SER A 26 18.82 12.39 10.79
CA SER A 26 18.59 13.58 9.96
C SER A 26 19.89 14.18 9.40
N ARG A 27 20.95 14.25 10.23
CA ARG A 27 22.26 14.86 9.92
C ARG A 27 23.10 14.03 8.96
N THR A 28 23.21 12.72 9.19
CA THR A 28 24.15 11.86 8.44
C THR A 28 23.47 10.99 7.38
N LYS A 29 22.14 10.92 7.39
CA LYS A 29 21.33 10.00 6.56
C LYS A 29 21.68 8.52 6.72
N LEU A 30 22.49 8.17 7.72
CA LEU A 30 22.81 6.80 8.07
C LEU A 30 21.70 6.20 8.94
N GLN A 31 21.60 4.86 8.91
CA GLN A 31 20.65 4.15 9.76
C GLN A 31 20.94 4.40 11.24
N CYS A 32 19.90 4.76 11.99
CA CYS A 32 19.95 4.99 13.43
C CYS A 32 20.63 3.81 14.16
N ALA A 33 21.60 4.14 15.01
CA ALA A 33 22.36 3.17 15.80
C ALA A 33 21.62 2.66 17.05
N LYS A 34 20.48 3.27 17.40
CA LYS A 34 19.72 2.90 18.60
C LYS A 34 18.93 1.59 18.38
N PRO A 35 18.75 0.77 19.43
CA PRO A 35 17.85 -0.37 19.37
C PRO A 35 16.40 0.09 19.16
N ALA A 36 15.63 -0.69 18.42
CA ALA A 36 14.18 -0.50 18.31
C ALA A 36 13.50 -0.91 19.62
N LEU A 37 12.37 -0.27 19.94
CA LEU A 37 11.57 -0.69 21.10
C LEU A 37 10.94 -2.06 20.86
N LYS A 38 10.63 -2.78 21.95
CA LYS A 38 10.00 -4.11 21.89
C LYS A 38 8.70 -4.06 21.07
N GLY A 39 8.56 -4.96 20.11
CA GLY A 39 7.40 -5.01 19.21
C GLY A 39 7.31 -3.87 18.17
N LYS A 40 8.31 -2.99 18.08
CA LYS A 40 8.37 -1.87 17.12
C LYS A 40 9.56 -2.02 16.18
N THR A 41 9.57 -1.22 15.11
CA THR A 41 10.68 -1.17 14.13
C THR A 41 11.60 0.04 14.30
N VAL A 42 11.27 0.94 15.23
CA VAL A 42 11.97 2.22 15.45
C VAL A 42 12.25 2.42 16.94
N CYS A 43 13.27 3.22 17.25
CA CYS A 43 13.62 3.59 18.63
C CYS A 43 12.71 4.71 19.15
N GLY A 44 12.77 5.01 20.45
CA GLY A 44 11.93 6.07 21.05
C GLY A 44 12.12 7.45 20.42
N HIS A 45 13.32 7.77 19.93
CA HIS A 45 13.61 9.06 19.27
C HIS A 45 13.00 9.16 17.87
N HIS A 46 12.81 8.03 17.18
CA HIS A 46 12.21 7.98 15.84
C HIS A 46 10.74 7.55 15.92
N GLY A 47 10.03 7.97 16.98
CA GLY A 47 8.60 7.76 17.13
C GLY A 47 8.20 6.40 17.69
N GLY A 48 9.13 5.59 18.21
CA GLY A 48 8.79 4.30 18.82
C GLY A 48 7.85 4.42 20.02
N LEU A 49 7.88 5.55 20.73
CA LEU A 49 6.97 5.87 21.83
C LEU A 49 5.64 6.46 21.34
N SER A 50 5.56 6.88 20.09
CA SER A 50 4.32 7.42 19.53
C SER A 50 3.32 6.29 19.28
N THR A 51 2.13 6.44 19.84
CA THR A 51 1.07 5.42 19.77
C THR A 51 -0.06 5.81 18.84
N GLY A 52 -0.08 7.07 18.37
CA GLY A 52 -1.21 7.66 17.64
C GLY A 52 -2.48 7.77 18.51
N PRO A 53 -3.59 8.28 17.93
CA PRO A 53 -4.87 8.31 18.62
C PRO A 53 -5.42 6.90 18.82
N ARG A 54 -5.75 6.56 20.07
CA ARG A 54 -6.36 5.27 20.42
C ARG A 54 -7.89 5.29 20.34
N THR A 55 -8.50 6.44 20.64
CA THR A 55 -9.96 6.58 20.69
C THR A 55 -10.55 6.91 19.32
N LYS A 56 -11.86 6.69 19.17
CA LYS A 56 -12.59 7.01 17.94
C LYS A 56 -12.59 8.52 17.68
N GLU A 57 -12.86 9.30 18.72
CA GLU A 57 -12.91 10.77 18.69
C GLU A 57 -11.54 11.36 18.33
N GLY A 58 -10.46 10.76 18.83
CA GLY A 58 -9.10 11.15 18.47
C GLY A 58 -8.82 10.92 16.98
N LYS A 59 -9.27 9.79 16.44
CA LYS A 59 -9.15 9.48 15.01
C LYS A 59 -10.01 10.43 14.17
N ASP A 60 -11.22 10.74 14.62
CA ASP A 60 -12.15 11.63 13.92
C ASP A 60 -11.64 13.07 13.87
N ARG A 61 -11.07 13.60 14.96
CA ARG A 61 -10.40 14.91 14.95
C ARG A 61 -9.27 14.99 13.94
N ILE A 62 -8.43 13.95 13.86
CA ILE A 62 -7.37 13.89 12.85
C ILE A 62 -7.96 13.82 11.44
N ARG A 63 -9.00 13.00 11.21
CA ARG A 63 -9.68 12.94 9.90
C ARG A 63 -10.24 14.29 9.49
N ALA A 64 -10.89 15.00 10.39
CA ALA A 64 -11.43 16.33 10.16
C ALA A 64 -10.32 17.33 9.84
N ALA A 65 -9.23 17.34 10.61
CA ALA A 65 -8.08 18.22 10.37
C ALA A 65 -7.39 17.98 9.01
N HIS A 66 -7.37 16.73 8.55
CA HIS A 66 -6.83 16.37 7.23
C HIS A 66 -7.87 16.40 6.09
N TRP A 67 -9.11 16.79 6.37
CA TRP A 67 -10.15 16.90 5.36
C TRP A 67 -9.89 18.11 4.48
N ARG A 68 -9.62 17.88 3.19
CA ARG A 68 -9.44 18.95 2.20
C ARG A 68 -10.56 19.00 1.17
N HIS A 69 -10.72 17.93 0.40
CA HIS A 69 -11.65 17.89 -0.75
C HIS A 69 -12.55 16.64 -0.75
N GLY A 70 -12.45 15.77 0.25
CA GLY A 70 -13.24 14.53 0.34
C GLY A 70 -12.77 13.36 -0.56
N GLU A 71 -11.90 13.60 -1.54
CA GLU A 71 -11.45 12.57 -2.50
C GLU A 71 -10.63 11.43 -1.88
N GLU A 72 -10.02 11.68 -0.71
CA GLU A 72 -9.15 10.72 -0.03
C GLU A 72 -9.86 10.02 1.15
N THR A 73 -11.18 10.18 1.25
CA THR A 73 -12.04 9.42 2.18
C THR A 73 -12.04 7.93 1.85
N LEU A 74 -12.40 7.11 2.82
CA LEU A 74 -12.50 5.66 2.61
C LEU A 74 -13.52 5.31 1.52
N GLU A 75 -14.64 6.02 1.49
CA GLU A 75 -15.69 5.83 0.48
C GLU A 75 -15.21 6.22 -0.92
N ALA A 76 -14.61 7.40 -1.07
CA ALA A 76 -14.07 7.84 -2.36
C ALA A 76 -12.97 6.91 -2.87
N LYS A 77 -12.12 6.38 -1.98
CA LYS A 77 -11.12 5.37 -2.30
C LYS A 77 -11.73 4.05 -2.75
N SER A 78 -12.80 3.59 -2.10
CA SER A 78 -13.53 2.38 -2.51
C SER A 78 -14.09 2.55 -3.93
N LYS A 79 -14.81 3.64 -4.17
CA LYS A 79 -15.39 3.96 -5.48
C LYS A 79 -14.31 4.06 -6.58
N ARG A 80 -13.17 4.69 -6.28
CA ARG A 80 -12.02 4.76 -7.21
C ARG A 80 -11.45 3.37 -7.49
N SER A 81 -11.33 2.53 -6.47
CA SER A 81 -10.85 1.15 -6.60
C SER A 81 -11.80 0.29 -7.44
N GLU A 82 -13.10 0.37 -7.20
CA GLU A 82 -14.15 -0.33 -7.96
C GLU A 82 -14.10 0.07 -9.44
N LYS A 83 -14.06 1.37 -9.74
CA LYS A 83 -13.88 1.86 -11.11
C LYS A 83 -12.59 1.35 -11.75
N SER A 84 -11.49 1.28 -10.99
CA SER A 84 -10.21 0.76 -11.50
C SER A 84 -10.29 -0.73 -11.85
N VAL A 85 -11.09 -1.52 -11.11
CA VAL A 85 -11.38 -2.92 -11.43
C VAL A 85 -12.18 -3.01 -12.74
N MET A 86 -13.26 -2.24 -12.84
CA MET A 86 -14.10 -2.17 -14.04
C MET A 86 -13.29 -1.78 -15.29
N PHE A 87 -12.45 -0.74 -15.21
CA PHE A 87 -11.58 -0.33 -16.31
C PHE A 87 -10.59 -1.41 -16.73
N ARG A 88 -10.11 -2.24 -15.79
CA ARG A 88 -9.24 -3.37 -16.12
C ARG A 88 -9.99 -4.42 -16.94
N TYR A 89 -11.20 -4.81 -16.54
CA TYR A 89 -12.02 -5.75 -17.33
C TYR A 89 -12.36 -5.18 -18.72
N LEU A 90 -12.70 -3.89 -18.82
CA LEU A 90 -12.91 -3.23 -20.12
C LEU A 90 -11.67 -3.27 -21.02
N THR A 91 -10.49 -3.10 -20.43
CA THR A 91 -9.22 -3.19 -21.17
C THR A 91 -9.03 -4.61 -21.74
N ASP A 92 -9.31 -5.64 -20.95
CA ASP A 92 -9.19 -7.04 -21.37
C ASP A 92 -10.19 -7.37 -22.48
N LEU A 93 -11.45 -6.94 -22.34
CA LEU A 93 -12.50 -7.10 -23.35
C LEU A 93 -12.13 -6.39 -24.66
N GLY A 94 -11.70 -5.12 -24.59
CA GLY A 94 -11.29 -4.37 -25.77
C GLY A 94 -10.06 -4.99 -26.47
N ASN A 95 -9.14 -5.57 -25.71
CA ASN A 95 -8.02 -6.34 -26.26
C ASN A 95 -8.47 -7.64 -26.92
N HIS A 96 -9.46 -8.33 -26.37
CA HIS A 96 -10.01 -9.57 -26.91
C HIS A 96 -10.76 -9.33 -28.24
N CYS A 97 -11.58 -8.28 -28.30
CA CYS A 97 -12.33 -7.89 -29.50
C CYS A 97 -11.49 -7.11 -30.54
N ASN A 98 -10.17 -7.00 -30.35
CA ASN A 98 -9.26 -6.21 -31.21
C ASN A 98 -9.74 -4.76 -31.44
N MET A 99 -10.37 -4.16 -30.43
CA MET A 99 -10.91 -2.79 -30.52
C MET A 99 -9.79 -1.73 -30.56
N PHE A 100 -8.61 -2.07 -30.04
CA PHE A 100 -7.45 -1.19 -30.03
C PHE A 100 -6.47 -1.54 -31.15
N TYR A 101 -5.86 -0.52 -31.75
CA TYR A 101 -4.80 -0.67 -32.77
C TYR A 101 -3.63 -1.55 -32.29
N LYS A 102 -3.33 -1.52 -30.98
CA LYS A 102 -2.37 -2.42 -30.31
C LYS A 102 -2.95 -2.86 -28.99
N LYS A 103 -2.63 -4.09 -28.56
CA LYS A 103 -3.03 -4.60 -27.23
C LYS A 103 -2.56 -3.65 -26.13
N LEU A 104 -3.51 -3.08 -25.39
CA LEU A 104 -3.24 -2.21 -24.26
C LEU A 104 -2.67 -3.01 -23.09
N LYS A 105 -1.55 -2.51 -22.55
CA LYS A 105 -0.94 -3.04 -21.32
C LYS A 105 -1.02 -1.99 -20.23
N THR A 106 -1.64 -2.35 -19.13
CA THR A 106 -1.76 -1.51 -17.96
C THR A 106 -0.54 -1.68 -17.06
N ARG A 107 0.15 -0.57 -16.76
CA ARG A 107 1.34 -0.57 -15.89
C ARG A 107 0.95 -0.76 -14.42
N GLY A 108 1.84 -1.39 -13.65
CA GLY A 108 1.71 -1.54 -12.20
C GLY A 108 0.89 -2.75 -11.75
N ARG A 109 0.69 -2.85 -10.44
CA ARG A 109 -0.05 -3.95 -9.81
C ARG A 109 -1.54 -3.86 -10.18
N PRO A 110 -2.19 -4.98 -10.56
CA PRO A 110 -3.64 -5.00 -10.75
C PRO A 110 -4.40 -4.60 -9.46
N PRO A 111 -5.61 -4.01 -9.60
CA PRO A 111 -6.44 -3.69 -8.45
C PRO A 111 -6.88 -4.96 -7.72
N SER A 112 -7.10 -4.89 -6.40
CA SER A 112 -7.31 -6.09 -5.56
C SER A 112 -8.57 -6.90 -5.89
N GLY A 113 -9.60 -6.27 -6.45
CA GLY A 113 -10.85 -6.94 -6.85
C GLY A 113 -10.83 -7.54 -8.26
N TYR A 114 -9.71 -7.44 -8.97
CA TYR A 114 -9.59 -7.96 -10.33
C TYR A 114 -9.07 -9.41 -10.32
N LYS A 115 -9.73 -10.26 -11.11
CA LYS A 115 -9.29 -11.62 -11.41
C LYS A 115 -9.07 -11.72 -12.92
N GLN A 116 -7.92 -12.21 -13.33
CA GLN A 116 -7.67 -12.49 -14.73
C GLN A 116 -8.54 -13.68 -15.15
N LEU A 117 -9.32 -13.49 -16.22
CA LEU A 117 -10.23 -14.49 -16.79
C LEU A 117 -9.74 -14.87 -18.20
N ASP A 118 -10.08 -16.07 -18.62
CA ASP A 118 -9.90 -16.50 -20.00
C ASP A 118 -11.11 -16.08 -20.84
N LEU A 119 -10.92 -15.13 -21.74
CA LEU A 119 -12.01 -14.55 -22.54
C LEU A 119 -12.37 -15.40 -23.77
N SER A 120 -11.62 -16.46 -24.06
CA SER A 120 -12.00 -17.44 -25.09
C SER A 120 -13.15 -18.35 -24.63
N ASP A 121 -13.36 -18.47 -23.32
CA ASP A 121 -14.48 -19.18 -22.72
C ASP A 121 -15.72 -18.28 -22.63
N PRO A 122 -16.86 -18.63 -23.25
CA PRO A 122 -18.07 -17.82 -23.25
C PRO A 122 -18.60 -17.47 -21.86
N GLU A 123 -18.47 -18.38 -20.88
CA GLU A 123 -18.96 -18.15 -19.52
C GLU A 123 -18.12 -17.08 -18.81
N GLN A 124 -16.80 -17.17 -18.92
CA GLN A 124 -15.88 -16.19 -18.37
C GLN A 124 -15.95 -14.84 -19.09
N LEU A 125 -16.21 -14.85 -20.40
CA LEU A 125 -16.50 -13.64 -21.15
C LEU A 125 -17.75 -12.93 -20.61
N ALA A 126 -18.84 -13.66 -20.40
CA ALA A 126 -20.07 -13.12 -19.80
C ALA A 126 -19.81 -12.57 -18.40
N LEU A 127 -19.03 -13.27 -17.57
CA LEU A 127 -18.64 -12.80 -16.24
C LEU A 127 -17.83 -11.48 -16.31
N ALA A 128 -16.88 -11.38 -17.23
CA ALA A 128 -16.10 -10.17 -17.44
C ALA A 128 -16.99 -8.98 -17.82
N ILE A 129 -17.97 -9.19 -18.70
CA ILE A 129 -18.95 -8.17 -19.11
C ILE A 129 -19.79 -7.73 -17.90
N LEU A 130 -20.33 -8.68 -17.13
CA LEU A 130 -21.13 -8.37 -15.93
C LEU A 130 -20.34 -7.51 -14.94
N LYS A 131 -19.05 -7.80 -14.74
CA LYS A 131 -18.14 -7.03 -13.87
C LYS A 131 -17.87 -5.59 -14.33
N THR A 132 -18.25 -5.22 -15.54
CA THR A 132 -18.12 -3.84 -16.04
C THR A 132 -19.38 -3.01 -15.86
N ILE A 133 -20.53 -3.67 -15.67
CA ILE A 133 -21.86 -3.05 -15.56
C ILE A 133 -22.24 -2.83 -14.09
N THR A 134 -21.71 -3.66 -13.18
CA THR A 134 -21.87 -3.56 -11.72
C THR A 134 -20.85 -2.63 -11.09
#